data_AF-A0A8W8M4X5-F1
#
_entry.id   AF-A0A8W8M4X5-F1
#
_cell.length_a   1.000
_cell.length_b   1.000
_cell.length_c   1.000
_cell.angle_alpha   90.00
_cell.angle_beta   90.00
_cell.angle_gamma   90.00
#
_symmetry.space_group_name_H-M   'P 1'
#
loop_
_entity.id
_entity.type
_entity.pdbx_description
1 polymer ?
#
loop_
_entity_poly.entity_id
_entity_poly.type
_entity_poly.pdbx_seq_one_letter_code
_entity_poly.pdbx_strand_id
1 'polypeptide(L)'
;MAYGQHSKPTPLLTKDNKAQLSSWIGKKCQFELLYKISRDGCCSSTFHDICDGEGPTVTILYNTDTTVYGGFLSQSWTSSGNYIDDPNAFLFILSHQSVQSPRMFPLTDHTKAAFAHNLFGPTFGEVSGRDMIRLPQNRGQNYLFSGLQMWKGNIDNTFMQPYLISFQNTVYASNPRCSPGYGSSHANNSNQVFNLNGEVNFGVNSDGQYMNMNNINYMLVSDLEVYSVKAVVIQQASNLRQLNTTHEVSKQWREPPQWSEQSFQQLKDFVSRYKPLPDMKISEVNILLVGQINAGKSSFFNTLNSIFRGEISARACAGSSQHSLTTDLRKYRIRNRATSGYLNFRLCDTRGLEEEMSMHLQDMALLLDGHLSDQYKFNPMAHATQRDLGVVLNPTFQDKIHCVAFVVDGSSIDVIKGNVSQKLMHFRSLMIERGIPHVVFLTKLDKVCPMVDEDVRKIYQSQACKKAIETAADVIGIPRGHVFPVKNYEQETQLQTNVSIVALTAMRQTLVFADDYLEDQYELQSDQ
;
A
#
# COMPACT_ATOMS: atom_id res chain seq x y z
N MET A 1 18.27 -45.05 23.42
CA MET A 1 17.24 -44.02 23.69
C MET A 1 17.75 -42.72 23.09
N ALA A 2 17.23 -42.33 21.93
CA ALA A 2 17.63 -41.11 21.24
C ALA A 2 16.84 -39.93 21.84
N TYR A 3 17.56 -38.92 22.33
CA TYR A 3 16.97 -37.65 22.75
C TYR A 3 16.38 -36.96 21.50
N GLY A 4 15.07 -36.72 21.55
CA GLY A 4 14.33 -36.04 20.49
C GLY A 4 14.88 -34.63 20.26
N GLN A 5 15.16 -34.33 19.00
CA GLN A 5 15.41 -32.97 18.53
C GLN A 5 14.15 -32.13 18.82
N HIS A 6 14.20 -31.25 19.82
CA HIS A 6 13.20 -30.19 19.95
C HIS A 6 13.37 -29.25 18.76
N SER A 7 12.45 -29.33 17.80
CA SER A 7 12.32 -28.38 16.70
C SER A 7 12.28 -26.95 17.26
N LYS A 8 13.11 -26.05 16.74
CA LYS A 8 13.01 -24.61 17.07
C LYS A 8 11.57 -24.17 16.78
N PRO A 9 10.87 -23.52 17.75
CA PRO A 9 9.49 -23.10 17.54
C PRO A 9 9.44 -22.15 16.35
N THR A 10 8.58 -22.48 15.39
CA THR A 10 8.45 -21.70 14.15
C THR A 10 7.71 -20.39 14.48
N PRO A 11 8.28 -19.22 14.12
CA PRO A 11 7.59 -17.95 14.29
C PRO A 11 6.27 -17.95 13.50
N LEU A 12 5.17 -17.52 14.14
CA LEU A 12 3.86 -17.40 13.48
C LEU A 12 3.80 -16.18 12.55
N LEU A 13 4.72 -15.24 12.72
CA LEU A 13 4.78 -14.03 11.91
C LEU A 13 5.23 -14.32 10.48
N THR A 14 4.29 -14.20 9.54
CA THR A 14 4.52 -14.44 8.12
C THR A 14 5.44 -13.40 7.48
N LYS A 15 5.97 -13.72 6.30
CA LYS A 15 6.80 -12.79 5.51
C LYS A 15 6.03 -11.50 5.15
N ASP A 16 4.74 -11.62 4.85
CA ASP A 16 3.89 -10.49 4.45
C ASP A 16 3.59 -9.59 5.66
N ASN A 17 3.34 -10.17 6.83
CA ASN A 17 3.20 -9.41 8.06
C ASN A 17 4.50 -8.64 8.40
N LYS A 18 5.68 -9.25 8.20
CA LYS A 18 6.98 -8.56 8.40
C LYS A 18 7.17 -7.41 7.41
N ALA A 19 6.73 -7.58 6.16
CA ALA A 19 6.78 -6.52 5.16
C ALA A 19 5.83 -5.36 5.53
N GLN A 20 4.61 -5.67 5.96
CA GLN A 20 3.62 -4.69 6.42
C GLN A 20 4.12 -3.90 7.64
N LEU A 21 4.68 -4.59 8.63
CA LEU A 21 5.27 -3.95 9.82
C LEU A 21 6.47 -3.06 9.43
N SER A 22 7.34 -3.51 8.53
CA SER A 22 8.45 -2.67 8.03
C SER A 22 7.94 -1.41 7.32
N SER A 23 6.83 -1.53 6.58
CA SER A 23 6.18 -0.40 5.92
C SER A 23 5.62 0.60 6.92
N TRP A 24 4.95 0.17 7.99
CA TRP A 24 4.44 1.07 9.03
C TRP A 24 5.56 1.71 9.87
N ILE A 25 6.66 1.00 10.11
CA ILE A 25 7.83 1.52 10.83
C ILE A 25 8.63 2.52 9.96
N GLY A 26 8.41 2.54 8.64
CA GLY A 26 9.02 3.50 7.72
C GLY A 26 10.47 3.18 7.32
N LYS A 27 10.95 1.95 7.56
CA LYS A 27 12.29 1.49 7.16
C LYS A 27 12.34 -0.03 7.06
N LYS A 28 13.31 -0.56 6.30
CA LYS A 28 13.51 -2.01 6.20
C LYS A 28 13.99 -2.56 7.54
N CYS A 29 13.22 -3.47 8.10
CA CYS A 29 13.52 -4.06 9.40
C CYS A 29 13.76 -5.57 9.28
N GLN A 30 14.64 -6.06 10.14
CA GLN A 30 14.69 -7.47 10.51
C GLN A 30 13.96 -7.64 11.84
N PHE A 31 13.17 -8.70 11.93
CA PHE A 31 12.41 -9.07 13.12
C PHE A 31 13.01 -10.33 13.70
N GLU A 32 13.56 -10.23 14.90
CA GLU A 32 14.16 -11.33 15.64
C GLU A 32 13.26 -11.65 16.84
N LEU A 33 12.79 -12.90 16.92
CA LEU A 33 11.84 -13.32 17.96
C LEU A 33 12.54 -13.32 19.33
N LEU A 34 12.14 -12.40 20.20
CA LEU A 34 12.62 -12.30 21.57
C LEU A 34 11.85 -13.24 22.50
N TYR A 35 10.53 -13.12 22.55
CA TYR A 35 9.66 -13.80 23.52
C TYR A 35 8.46 -14.42 22.81
N LYS A 36 8.06 -15.62 23.23
CA LYS A 36 6.86 -16.32 22.74
C LYS A 36 6.20 -17.06 23.89
N ILE A 37 4.92 -16.81 24.16
CA ILE A 37 4.24 -17.39 25.34
C ILE A 37 4.27 -18.93 25.32
N SER A 38 4.02 -19.55 24.16
CA SER A 38 4.07 -21.01 24.03
C SER A 38 5.47 -21.61 24.23
N ARG A 39 6.53 -20.80 24.16
CA ARG A 39 7.94 -21.21 24.36
C ARG A 39 8.44 -20.88 25.77
N ASP A 40 8.19 -19.65 26.22
CA ASP A 40 8.81 -19.06 27.41
C ASP A 40 7.87 -19.02 28.62
N GLY A 41 6.61 -19.42 28.44
CA GLY A 41 5.57 -19.31 29.45
C GLY A 41 4.89 -17.93 29.44
N CYS A 42 3.81 -17.79 30.21
CA CYS A 42 3.00 -16.57 30.27
C CYS A 42 3.29 -15.78 31.58
N CYS A 43 4.53 -15.33 31.77
CA CYS A 43 4.98 -14.69 33.02
C CYS A 43 5.58 -13.29 32.77
N SER A 44 5.17 -12.28 33.55
CA SER A 44 5.67 -10.91 33.40
C SER A 44 7.16 -10.80 33.71
N SER A 45 7.67 -11.50 34.73
CA SER A 45 9.10 -11.48 35.04
C SER A 45 9.92 -12.07 33.89
N THR A 46 9.48 -13.19 33.30
CA THR A 46 10.14 -13.78 32.13
C THR A 46 10.10 -12.86 30.91
N PHE A 47 8.99 -12.16 30.69
CA PHE A 47 8.90 -11.14 29.65
C PHE A 47 9.93 -10.02 29.87
N HIS A 48 10.00 -9.46 31.07
CA HIS A 48 10.93 -8.37 31.38
C HIS A 48 12.40 -8.83 31.36
N ASP A 49 12.70 -10.04 31.81
CA ASP A 49 14.05 -10.63 31.72
C ASP A 49 14.54 -10.77 30.26
N ILE A 50 13.61 -10.91 29.30
CA ILE A 50 13.91 -11.15 27.89
C ILE A 50 13.77 -9.88 27.03
N CYS A 51 12.84 -8.98 27.35
CA CYS A 51 12.45 -7.88 26.46
C CYS A 51 12.86 -6.49 26.96
N ASP A 52 13.21 -6.32 28.24
CA ASP A 52 13.69 -5.01 28.72
C ASP A 52 15.03 -4.65 28.05
N GLY A 53 15.16 -3.40 27.61
CA GLY A 53 16.36 -2.92 26.92
C GLY A 53 16.51 -3.34 25.45
N GLU A 54 15.69 -4.25 24.94
CA GLU A 54 15.79 -4.81 23.58
C GLU A 54 15.02 -4.01 22.50
N GLY A 55 14.60 -2.78 22.80
CA GLY A 55 13.88 -1.90 21.88
C GLY A 55 14.71 -1.46 20.67
N PRO A 56 14.08 -1.15 19.51
CA PRO A 56 12.63 -1.14 19.25
C PRO A 56 11.98 -2.54 19.20
N THR A 57 10.69 -2.66 19.56
CA THR A 57 9.98 -3.96 19.58
C THR A 57 8.61 -3.94 18.88
N VAL A 58 8.18 -5.10 18.37
CA VAL A 58 6.80 -5.38 17.95
C VAL A 58 6.23 -6.51 18.80
N THR A 59 5.08 -6.27 19.44
CA THR A 59 4.30 -7.29 20.15
C THR A 59 3.11 -7.72 19.29
N ILE A 60 2.84 -9.02 19.22
CA ILE A 60 1.79 -9.62 18.37
C ILE A 60 0.99 -10.62 19.19
N LEU A 61 -0.33 -10.48 19.15
CA LEU A 61 -1.29 -11.33 19.85
C LEU A 61 -2.09 -12.14 18.82
N TYR A 62 -2.12 -13.46 18.99
CA TYR A 62 -2.85 -14.39 18.12
C TYR A 62 -4.05 -14.97 18.85
N ASN A 63 -5.25 -14.60 18.45
CA ASN A 63 -6.49 -15.06 19.09
C ASN A 63 -7.00 -16.37 18.48
N THR A 64 -7.80 -17.12 19.24
CA THR A 64 -8.42 -18.37 18.75
C THR A 64 -9.47 -18.14 17.67
N ASP A 65 -9.98 -16.92 17.52
CA ASP A 65 -10.91 -16.51 16.46
C ASP A 65 -10.20 -16.14 15.15
N THR A 66 -8.89 -16.41 15.04
CA THR A 66 -7.98 -16.08 13.92
C THR A 66 -7.69 -14.60 13.73
N THR A 67 -8.05 -13.77 14.70
CA THR A 67 -7.72 -12.35 14.69
C THR A 67 -6.31 -12.12 15.25
N VAL A 68 -5.54 -11.23 14.61
CA VAL A 68 -4.16 -10.93 14.97
C VAL A 68 -3.99 -9.44 15.21
N TYR A 69 -3.69 -9.09 16.46
CA TYR A 69 -3.49 -7.71 16.92
C TYR A 69 -2.05 -7.48 17.35
N GLY A 70 -1.67 -6.23 17.57
CA GLY A 70 -0.38 -5.94 18.18
C GLY A 70 -0.09 -4.46 18.35
N GLY A 71 1.12 -4.19 18.79
CA GLY A 71 1.64 -2.85 18.99
C GLY A 71 3.14 -2.78 18.71
N PHE A 72 3.59 -1.63 18.24
CA PHE A 72 4.99 -1.29 18.01
C PHE A 72 5.44 -0.22 19.01
N LEU A 73 6.62 -0.42 19.60
CA LEU A 73 7.37 0.60 20.33
C LEU A 73 8.71 0.86 19.65
N SER A 74 9.01 2.13 19.39
CA SER A 74 10.34 2.60 19.04
C SER A 74 11.29 2.66 20.25
N GLN A 75 10.75 2.80 21.45
CA GLN A 75 11.49 2.76 22.72
C GLN A 75 11.61 1.33 23.28
N SER A 76 12.53 1.14 24.24
CA SER A 76 12.69 -0.12 24.97
C SER A 76 11.66 -0.25 26.09
N TRP A 77 11.18 -1.48 26.31
CA TRP A 77 10.50 -1.82 27.56
C TRP A 77 11.42 -1.60 28.75
N THR A 78 10.80 -1.28 29.89
CA THR A 78 11.48 -1.11 31.16
C THR A 78 10.65 -1.73 32.27
N SER A 79 11.29 -2.12 33.36
CA SER A 79 10.63 -2.54 34.61
C SER A 79 10.40 -1.36 35.57
N SER A 80 10.27 -0.15 35.05
CA SER A 80 10.35 1.10 35.83
C SER A 80 9.08 1.48 36.59
N GLY A 81 7.93 0.92 36.21
CA GLY A 81 6.62 1.31 36.73
C GLY A 81 6.07 2.62 36.13
N ASN A 82 6.73 3.18 35.12
CA ASN A 82 6.35 4.44 34.48
C ASN A 82 5.76 4.24 33.08
N TYR A 83 5.12 5.28 32.56
CA TYR A 83 4.76 5.36 31.15
C TYR A 83 6.00 5.57 30.27
N ILE A 84 5.98 4.96 29.10
CA ILE A 84 6.94 5.17 28.03
C ILE A 84 6.39 6.26 27.12
N ASP A 85 7.16 7.34 26.98
CA ASP A 85 6.91 8.36 25.97
C ASP A 85 7.49 7.91 24.63
N ASP A 86 6.62 7.69 23.64
CA ASP A 86 7.03 7.22 22.32
C ASP A 86 6.14 7.78 21.19
N PRO A 87 6.58 8.84 20.50
CA PRO A 87 5.81 9.45 19.41
C PRO A 87 5.73 8.58 18.15
N ASN A 88 6.55 7.53 18.05
CA ASN A 88 6.56 6.63 16.89
C ASN A 88 5.83 5.32 17.17
N ALA A 89 5.28 5.14 18.37
CA ALA A 89 4.52 3.95 18.72
C ALA A 89 3.14 3.96 18.05
N PHE A 90 2.64 2.76 17.75
CA PHE A 90 1.33 2.57 17.13
C PHE A 90 0.75 1.19 17.46
N LEU A 91 -0.56 1.07 17.38
CA LEU A 91 -1.28 -0.20 17.46
C LEU A 91 -1.66 -0.70 16.07
N PHE A 92 -1.95 -1.99 15.93
CA PHE A 92 -2.36 -2.53 14.64
C PHE A 92 -3.24 -3.79 14.75
N ILE A 93 -3.91 -4.08 13.64
CA ILE A 93 -4.53 -5.36 13.31
C ILE A 93 -3.83 -5.86 12.05
N LEU A 94 -3.41 -7.14 12.01
CA LEU A 94 -2.85 -7.78 10.81
C LEU A 94 -3.90 -8.59 10.05
N SER A 95 -4.79 -9.28 10.76
CA SER A 95 -5.91 -10.03 10.19
C SER A 95 -7.10 -10.05 11.14
N HIS A 96 -8.31 -10.16 10.61
CA HIS A 96 -9.55 -10.28 11.38
C HIS A 96 -10.42 -11.40 10.81
N GLN A 97 -10.74 -12.41 11.64
CA GLN A 97 -11.52 -13.58 11.21
C GLN A 97 -11.01 -14.19 9.89
N SER A 98 -9.69 -14.41 9.81
CA SER A 98 -8.98 -14.93 8.63
C SER A 98 -8.97 -14.02 7.38
N VAL A 99 -9.59 -12.83 7.44
CA VAL A 99 -9.48 -11.81 6.41
C VAL A 99 -8.20 -11.00 6.62
N GLN A 100 -7.31 -11.00 5.64
CA GLN A 100 -6.09 -10.20 5.66
C GLN A 100 -6.39 -8.74 5.27
N SER A 101 -6.74 -7.94 6.28
CA SER A 101 -6.96 -6.50 6.13
C SER A 101 -6.13 -5.71 7.16
N PRO A 102 -4.81 -5.59 6.96
CA PRO A 102 -3.95 -4.94 7.94
C PRO A 102 -4.30 -3.46 8.11
N ARG A 103 -4.39 -3.00 9.37
CA ARG A 103 -4.67 -1.60 9.73
C ARG A 103 -3.72 -1.18 10.85
N MET A 104 -3.17 0.03 10.74
CA MET A 104 -2.35 0.66 11.76
C MET A 104 -3.07 1.88 12.32
N PHE A 105 -2.87 2.11 13.61
CA PHE A 105 -3.56 3.11 14.39
C PHE A 105 -2.55 3.91 15.21
N PRO A 106 -2.38 5.21 14.91
CA PRO A 106 -1.47 6.06 15.65
C PRO A 106 -2.00 6.29 17.07
N LEU A 107 -1.09 6.56 18.00
CA LEU A 107 -1.45 6.97 19.36
C LEU A 107 -2.03 8.38 19.37
N THR A 108 -3.00 8.61 20.24
CA THR A 108 -3.53 9.95 20.52
C THR A 108 -2.73 10.72 21.56
N ASP A 109 -2.08 10.02 22.48
CA ASP A 109 -1.18 10.57 23.49
C ASP A 109 0.10 9.74 23.52
N HIS A 110 1.18 10.32 22.99
CA HIS A 110 2.47 9.64 22.92
C HIS A 110 3.13 9.49 24.29
N THR A 111 2.78 10.32 25.27
CA THR A 111 3.36 10.29 26.62
C THR A 111 2.93 9.06 27.43
N LYS A 112 1.91 8.36 26.95
CA LYS A 112 1.36 7.11 27.53
C LYS A 112 1.34 5.99 26.49
N ALA A 113 2.35 5.94 25.63
CA ALA A 113 2.42 4.93 24.57
C ALA A 113 2.40 3.50 25.10
N ALA A 114 3.10 3.27 26.21
CA ALA A 114 3.12 2.00 26.91
C ALA A 114 3.32 2.17 28.42
N PHE A 115 2.96 1.16 29.19
CA PHE A 115 3.17 1.11 30.64
C PHE A 115 4.16 0.02 31.01
N ALA A 116 5.29 0.42 31.59
CA ALA A 116 6.49 -0.39 31.71
C ALA A 116 6.69 -0.85 33.16
N HIS A 117 5.73 -1.61 33.68
CA HIS A 117 5.71 -2.04 35.08
C HIS A 117 6.00 -3.53 35.20
N ASN A 118 6.97 -3.92 36.04
CA ASN A 118 7.50 -5.29 36.17
C ASN A 118 6.44 -6.40 36.45
N LEU A 119 5.31 -6.04 37.07
CA LEU A 119 4.17 -6.93 37.29
C LEU A 119 3.26 -7.14 36.07
N PHE A 120 3.50 -6.46 34.95
CA PHE A 120 2.71 -6.54 33.72
C PHE A 120 3.56 -7.10 32.58
N GLY A 121 2.92 -7.77 31.62
CA GLY A 121 3.53 -8.06 30.34
C GLY A 121 3.55 -6.81 29.44
N PRO A 122 3.70 -6.98 28.11
CA PRO A 122 3.64 -5.86 27.20
C PRO A 122 2.28 -5.15 27.32
N THR A 123 2.32 -3.86 27.66
CA THR A 123 1.12 -3.04 27.93
C THR A 123 1.19 -1.74 27.15
N PHE A 124 0.22 -1.52 26.27
CA PHE A 124 0.12 -0.31 25.44
C PHE A 124 -1.02 0.59 25.93
N GLY A 125 -0.80 1.91 25.94
CA GLY A 125 -1.78 2.91 26.37
C GLY A 125 -1.77 3.20 27.88
N GLU A 126 -2.79 3.94 28.33
CA GLU A 126 -2.97 4.39 29.72
C GLU A 126 -3.58 3.31 30.61
N VAL A 127 -3.03 3.08 31.82
CA VAL A 127 -3.61 2.21 32.87
C VAL A 127 -4.35 3.09 33.89
N SER A 128 -5.62 2.78 34.19
CA SER A 128 -6.42 3.62 35.10
C SER A 128 -6.13 3.32 36.58
N GLY A 129 -6.26 4.33 37.44
CA GLY A 129 -6.05 4.16 38.90
C GLY A 129 -7.02 3.20 39.61
N ARG A 130 -8.13 2.81 38.96
CA ARG A 130 -9.07 1.79 39.48
C ARG A 130 -8.65 0.36 39.14
N ASP A 131 -7.66 0.19 38.27
CA ASP A 131 -7.02 -1.10 37.97
C ASP A 131 -6.14 -1.57 39.15
N MET A 132 -5.82 -0.70 40.11
CA MET A 132 -5.01 -0.99 41.29
C MET A 132 -5.88 -1.16 42.55
N ILE A 133 -6.13 -2.39 43.01
CA ILE A 133 -6.85 -2.61 44.30
C ILE A 133 -5.90 -2.39 45.48
N ARG A 134 -6.31 -1.52 46.43
CA ARG A 134 -5.80 -1.51 47.81
C ARG A 134 -6.63 -2.48 48.67
N LEU A 135 -5.98 -3.43 49.35
CA LEU A 135 -6.61 -4.19 50.43
C LEU A 135 -6.53 -3.43 51.77
N PRO A 136 -7.49 -3.65 52.70
CA PRO A 136 -7.43 -3.07 54.03
C PRO A 136 -6.32 -3.74 54.84
N GLN A 137 -5.43 -2.90 55.37
CA GLN A 137 -4.44 -3.12 56.43
C GLN A 137 -4.16 -4.57 56.87
N ASN A 138 -3.02 -5.12 56.47
CA ASN A 138 -2.02 -5.59 57.43
C ASN A 138 -0.63 -5.68 56.75
N ARG A 139 0.39 -5.34 57.53
CA ARG A 139 1.73 -4.90 57.10
C ARG A 139 2.46 -5.91 56.19
N GLY A 140 2.85 -5.44 54.99
CA GLY A 140 3.73 -6.12 54.04
C GLY A 140 3.19 -6.02 52.62
N GLN A 141 3.80 -5.17 51.78
CA GLN A 141 3.33 -4.78 50.44
C GLN A 141 2.85 -5.97 49.59
N ASN A 142 1.57 -5.97 49.18
CA ASN A 142 1.01 -6.92 48.22
C ASN A 142 -0.16 -6.27 47.45
N TYR A 143 -0.07 -6.20 46.13
CA TYR A 143 -1.17 -5.80 45.23
C TYR A 143 -1.65 -7.03 44.46
N LEU A 144 -2.96 -7.31 44.51
CA LEU A 144 -3.64 -8.24 43.61
C LEU A 144 -4.50 -7.41 42.65
N PHE A 145 -4.33 -7.62 41.34
CA PHE A 145 -5.05 -6.89 40.30
C PHE A 145 -6.21 -7.76 39.80
N SER A 146 -7.46 -7.33 40.04
CA SER A 146 -8.65 -7.89 39.38
C SER A 146 -9.14 -6.91 38.32
N GLY A 147 -9.52 -7.44 37.15
CA GLY A 147 -9.85 -6.68 35.95
C GLY A 147 -10.93 -5.60 36.10
N LEU A 148 -10.84 -4.61 35.22
CA LEU A 148 -11.70 -3.43 35.17
C LEU A 148 -13.06 -3.72 34.51
N GLN A 149 -14.10 -2.99 34.95
CA GLN A 149 -15.36 -2.75 34.25
C GLN A 149 -15.48 -1.25 33.89
N MET A 150 -16.05 -0.93 32.72
CA MET A 150 -16.27 0.45 32.25
C MET A 150 -17.66 1.02 32.59
N TRP A 151 -17.73 2.34 32.83
CA TRP A 151 -18.92 3.15 33.15
C TRP A 151 -19.61 3.74 31.90
N LYS A 152 -20.92 4.02 32.02
CA LYS A 152 -21.87 4.37 30.94
C LYS A 152 -22.14 5.88 30.88
N GLY A 153 -21.79 6.51 29.75
CA GLY A 153 -22.46 7.66 29.09
C GLY A 153 -22.68 8.99 29.82
N ASN A 154 -22.31 10.09 29.15
CA ASN A 154 -23.35 10.99 28.64
C ASN A 154 -22.89 11.74 27.38
N ILE A 155 -23.80 11.81 26.41
CA ILE A 155 -23.67 12.47 25.12
C ILE A 155 -24.24 13.87 25.30
N ASP A 156 -23.52 14.91 24.88
CA ASP A 156 -24.18 16.14 24.45
C ASP A 156 -23.51 16.69 23.18
N ASN A 157 -24.39 17.01 22.24
CA ASN A 157 -24.16 17.46 20.88
C ASN A 157 -23.27 18.70 20.81
N THR A 158 -22.35 18.75 19.84
CA THR A 158 -22.40 19.65 18.65
C THR A 158 -21.06 19.66 17.90
N PHE A 159 -21.15 19.81 16.58
CA PHE A 159 -20.08 19.98 15.57
C PHE A 159 -19.39 18.71 15.04
N MET A 160 -19.91 18.27 13.89
CA MET A 160 -19.31 17.28 12.98
C MET A 160 -18.02 17.83 12.36
N GLN A 161 -16.88 17.31 12.80
CA GLN A 161 -15.55 17.39 12.17
C GLN A 161 -15.18 15.96 11.70
N PRO A 162 -14.31 15.79 10.69
CA PRO A 162 -14.05 14.48 10.07
C PRO A 162 -13.39 13.53 11.07
N TYR A 163 -14.10 12.47 11.46
CA TYR A 163 -13.70 11.58 12.55
C TYR A 163 -12.44 10.75 12.19
N LEU A 164 -11.32 11.11 12.82
CA LEU A 164 -10.20 10.22 13.09
C LEU A 164 -10.66 9.15 14.10
N ILE A 165 -10.49 7.87 13.78
CA ILE A 165 -10.74 6.77 14.72
C ILE A 165 -9.61 6.81 15.77
N SER A 166 -9.93 7.23 17.00
CA SER A 166 -9.01 7.26 18.14
C SER A 166 -9.13 6.02 19.03
N PHE A 167 -8.00 5.60 19.60
CA PHE A 167 -7.91 4.52 20.59
C PHE A 167 -7.90 5.15 21.98
N GLN A 168 -8.87 4.80 22.83
CA GLN A 168 -8.99 5.38 24.17
C GLN A 168 -8.63 4.42 25.31
N ASN A 169 -8.24 3.16 25.02
CA ASN A 169 -8.15 2.09 26.04
C ASN A 169 -6.85 1.27 26.00
N THR A 170 -6.49 0.69 27.15
CA THR A 170 -5.30 -0.14 27.41
C THR A 170 -5.43 -1.56 26.85
N VAL A 171 -4.31 -2.15 26.41
CA VAL A 171 -4.21 -3.58 26.06
C VAL A 171 -3.02 -4.20 26.79
N TYR A 172 -3.20 -5.32 27.49
CA TYR A 172 -2.12 -6.06 28.16
C TYR A 172 -2.26 -7.58 28.05
N ALA A 173 -1.14 -8.30 28.17
CA ALA A 173 -1.09 -9.77 28.11
C ALA A 173 -0.13 -10.37 29.16
N SER A 174 -0.64 -10.70 30.35
CA SER A 174 0.15 -11.38 31.39
C SER A 174 -0.70 -12.05 32.47
N ASN A 175 -0.21 -13.17 33.03
CA ASN A 175 -0.77 -13.78 34.24
C ASN A 175 -0.04 -13.24 35.49
N PRO A 176 -0.71 -12.50 36.40
CA PRO A 176 -0.07 -11.87 37.54
C PRO A 176 0.34 -12.83 38.68
N ARG A 177 0.07 -14.14 38.58
CA ARG A 177 0.29 -15.12 39.66
C ARG A 177 1.68 -15.77 39.70
N CYS A 178 2.61 -15.38 38.83
CA CYS A 178 3.92 -16.05 38.70
C CYS A 178 5.10 -15.32 39.38
N SER A 179 4.85 -14.25 40.14
CA SER A 179 5.89 -13.51 40.86
C SER A 179 6.49 -14.31 42.02
N PRO A 180 7.76 -14.07 42.42
CA PRO A 180 8.39 -14.78 43.53
C PRO A 180 7.62 -14.52 44.84
N GLY A 181 6.88 -15.53 45.31
CA GLY A 181 6.04 -15.45 46.52
C GLY A 181 4.63 -16.02 46.38
N TYR A 182 4.13 -16.24 45.16
CA TYR A 182 2.86 -16.92 44.91
C TYR A 182 3.10 -18.30 44.28
N GLY A 183 2.49 -19.33 44.86
CA GLY A 183 2.66 -20.73 44.45
C GLY A 183 2.28 -20.96 42.98
N SER A 184 3.18 -21.63 42.25
CA SER A 184 3.06 -21.95 40.84
C SER A 184 1.85 -22.86 40.56
N SER A 185 0.77 -22.29 40.00
CA SER A 185 -0.27 -23.11 39.38
C SER A 185 0.25 -23.60 38.03
N HIS A 186 0.54 -24.90 37.93
CA HIS A 186 0.87 -25.56 36.67
C HIS A 186 -0.32 -25.42 35.71
N ALA A 187 -0.14 -24.69 34.60
CA ALA A 187 -1.13 -24.66 33.53
C ALA A 187 -1.19 -26.04 32.87
N ASN A 188 -2.38 -26.61 32.74
CA ASN A 188 -2.61 -27.94 32.18
C ASN A 188 -2.02 -28.06 30.77
N ASN A 189 -1.16 -29.04 30.59
CA ASN A 189 -0.32 -29.28 29.42
C ASN A 189 -1.06 -29.89 28.22
N SER A 190 -2.36 -29.64 28.05
CA SER A 190 -3.17 -30.36 27.06
C SER A 190 -4.06 -29.51 26.14
N ASN A 191 -4.07 -28.18 26.27
CA ASN A 191 -4.66 -27.27 25.28
C ASN A 191 -3.85 -25.96 25.28
N GLN A 192 -3.24 -25.59 24.15
CA GLN A 192 -2.42 -24.38 23.97
C GLN A 192 -3.28 -23.10 23.94
N VAL A 193 -4.04 -22.84 25.00
CA VAL A 193 -4.89 -21.65 25.10
C VAL A 193 -4.62 -20.96 26.42
N PHE A 194 -4.27 -19.68 26.34
CA PHE A 194 -3.93 -18.83 27.49
C PHE A 194 -5.07 -17.84 27.74
N ASN A 195 -5.61 -17.84 28.97
CA ASN A 195 -6.61 -16.86 29.36
C ASN A 195 -5.93 -15.53 29.68
N LEU A 196 -6.26 -14.48 28.91
CA LEU A 196 -5.93 -13.11 29.26
C LEU A 196 -7.16 -12.44 29.86
N ASN A 197 -7.04 -11.91 31.08
CA ASN A 197 -8.13 -11.23 31.77
C ASN A 197 -8.26 -9.78 31.24
N GLY A 198 -8.89 -9.53 30.09
CA GLY A 198 -9.04 -8.15 29.58
C GLY A 198 -10.23 -7.93 28.63
N GLU A 199 -10.72 -6.69 28.60
CA GLU A 199 -11.69 -6.17 27.62
C GLU A 199 -10.99 -5.18 26.68
N VAL A 200 -11.13 -5.36 25.37
CA VAL A 200 -10.57 -4.44 24.36
C VAL A 200 -11.71 -3.77 23.60
N ASN A 201 -11.83 -2.45 23.73
CA ASN A 201 -12.79 -1.64 22.97
C ASN A 201 -12.06 -0.80 21.92
N PHE A 202 -12.47 -0.91 20.66
CA PHE A 202 -11.77 -0.37 19.49
C PHE A 202 -12.53 0.80 18.85
N GLY A 203 -12.55 1.96 19.52
CA GLY A 203 -13.08 3.20 18.95
C GLY A 203 -14.58 3.16 18.56
N VAL A 204 -15.06 4.24 17.94
CA VAL A 204 -16.46 4.45 17.54
C VAL A 204 -16.55 4.48 16.01
N ASN A 205 -17.51 3.76 15.42
CA ASN A 205 -17.77 3.78 13.98
C ASN A 205 -18.73 4.93 13.57
N SER A 206 -18.97 5.08 12.26
CA SER A 206 -19.76 6.16 11.64
C SER A 206 -21.20 6.31 12.14
N ASP A 207 -21.74 5.32 12.84
CA ASP A 207 -23.11 5.31 13.35
C ASP A 207 -23.20 5.58 14.87
N GLY A 208 -22.09 6.00 15.50
CA GLY A 208 -22.04 6.25 16.95
C GLY A 208 -22.05 4.97 17.80
N GLN A 209 -21.82 3.80 17.19
CA GLN A 209 -21.71 2.53 17.90
C GLN A 209 -20.23 2.21 18.20
N TYR A 210 -19.95 1.84 19.45
CA TYR A 210 -18.65 1.33 19.89
C TYR A 210 -18.37 -0.02 19.21
N MET A 211 -17.16 -0.22 18.67
CA MET A 211 -16.72 -1.58 18.30
C MET A 211 -16.26 -2.31 19.56
N ASN A 212 -17.23 -2.96 20.20
CA ASN A 212 -17.04 -3.89 21.31
C ASN A 212 -16.87 -5.30 20.73
N MET A 213 -15.71 -5.93 20.92
CA MET A 213 -15.47 -7.32 20.51
C MET A 213 -15.56 -8.34 21.66
N ASN A 214 -16.19 -7.97 22.79
CA ASN A 214 -16.36 -8.82 23.96
C ASN A 214 -17.82 -8.94 24.42
N ASN A 215 -18.73 -9.40 23.55
CA ASN A 215 -19.89 -10.12 24.09
C ASN A 215 -19.61 -11.62 24.27
N ILE A 216 -18.37 -11.98 24.62
CA ILE A 216 -18.02 -13.28 25.19
C ILE A 216 -16.96 -13.02 26.26
N ASN A 217 -17.33 -13.25 27.51
CA ASN A 217 -16.37 -13.40 28.61
C ASN A 217 -15.22 -14.33 28.15
N TYR A 218 -13.98 -14.02 28.52
CA TYR A 218 -12.76 -14.81 28.24
C TYR A 218 -12.21 -14.66 26.81
N MET A 219 -11.30 -13.71 26.57
CA MET A 219 -10.45 -13.75 25.37
C MET A 219 -9.49 -14.95 25.48
N LEU A 220 -9.70 -15.92 24.60
CA LEU A 220 -8.83 -17.08 24.45
C LEU A 220 -7.72 -16.72 23.44
N VAL A 221 -6.49 -16.64 23.95
CA VAL A 221 -5.31 -16.37 23.13
C VAL A 221 -4.58 -17.66 22.84
N SER A 222 -4.30 -17.90 21.56
CA SER A 222 -3.54 -19.06 21.10
C SER A 222 -2.04 -18.87 21.29
N ASP A 223 -1.52 -17.65 21.09
CA ASP A 223 -0.12 -17.30 21.38
C ASP A 223 0.12 -15.78 21.42
N LEU A 224 1.29 -15.38 21.93
CA LEU A 224 1.82 -14.02 21.83
C LEU A 224 3.30 -14.09 21.47
N GLU A 225 3.74 -13.21 20.57
CA GLU A 225 5.14 -13.08 20.17
C GLU A 225 5.63 -11.63 20.32
N VAL A 226 6.87 -11.47 20.76
CA VAL A 226 7.56 -10.17 20.81
C VAL A 226 8.83 -10.28 19.98
N TYR A 227 9.00 -9.34 19.06
CA TYR A 227 10.16 -9.27 18.16
C TYR A 227 10.97 -8.01 18.45
N SER A 228 12.30 -8.13 18.51
CA SER A 228 13.17 -6.96 18.36
C SER A 228 13.20 -6.55 16.90
N VAL A 229 13.29 -5.25 16.67
CA VAL A 229 13.27 -4.64 15.35
C VAL A 229 14.62 -4.01 15.09
N LYS A 230 15.41 -4.66 14.24
CA LYS A 230 16.72 -4.15 13.82
C LYS A 230 16.58 -3.47 12.48
N ALA A 231 16.88 -2.16 12.45
CA ALA A 231 16.96 -1.43 11.19
C ALA A 231 18.11 -2.00 10.35
N VAL A 232 17.82 -2.32 9.09
CA VAL A 232 18.88 -2.71 8.16
C VAL A 232 19.63 -1.44 7.76
N VAL A 233 20.77 -1.19 8.40
CA VAL A 233 21.68 -0.12 7.98
C VAL A 233 22.32 -0.53 6.66
N ILE A 234 21.85 0.07 5.57
CA ILE A 234 22.60 0.08 4.32
C ILE A 234 23.73 1.08 4.57
N GLN A 235 24.93 0.59 4.92
CA GLN A 235 26.09 1.46 5.02
C GLN A 235 26.27 2.19 3.69
N GLN A 236 26.37 3.51 3.76
CA GLN A 236 26.65 4.36 2.62
C GLN A 236 27.92 3.87 1.91
N ALA A 237 27.80 3.74 0.59
CA ALA A 237 28.82 3.25 -0.31
C ALA A 237 29.99 4.23 -0.44
N SER A 238 30.93 4.20 0.51
CA SER A 238 32.22 4.88 0.36
C SER A 238 33.45 3.96 0.40
N ASN A 239 33.31 2.64 0.63
CA ASN A 239 34.43 1.69 0.56
C ASN A 239 34.07 0.33 -0.05
N LEU A 240 33.41 0.32 -1.22
CA LEU A 240 33.39 -0.84 -2.13
C LEU A 240 33.75 -0.41 -3.56
N ARG A 241 34.88 0.29 -3.67
CA ARG A 241 35.76 0.17 -4.85
C ARG A 241 36.80 -0.88 -4.45
N GLN A 242 36.91 -1.95 -5.24
CA GLN A 242 37.78 -3.12 -5.05
C GLN A 242 37.22 -4.22 -4.12
N LEU A 243 36.25 -5.00 -4.63
CA LEU A 243 36.23 -6.47 -4.63
C LEU A 243 34.83 -6.96 -5.02
N ASN A 244 34.60 -6.98 -6.34
CA ASN A 244 33.78 -7.92 -7.12
C ASN A 244 33.58 -7.33 -8.53
N THR A 245 34.69 -7.16 -9.24
CA THR A 245 34.68 -7.20 -10.70
C THR A 245 34.47 -8.65 -11.11
N THR A 246 33.55 -8.84 -12.06
CA THR A 246 33.17 -10.09 -12.75
C THR A 246 32.14 -10.99 -12.06
N HIS A 247 30.96 -10.44 -11.82
CA HIS A 247 29.77 -11.10 -12.36
C HIS A 247 28.99 -10.08 -13.19
N GLU A 248 29.26 -10.05 -14.49
CA GLU A 248 28.23 -9.70 -15.46
C GLU A 248 26.99 -10.51 -15.08
N VAL A 249 25.91 -9.84 -14.68
CA VAL A 249 24.59 -10.47 -14.74
C VAL A 249 24.27 -10.55 -16.23
N SER A 250 24.79 -11.58 -16.89
CA SER A 250 24.65 -11.82 -18.33
C SER A 250 23.22 -12.20 -18.74
N LYS A 251 22.25 -12.11 -17.83
CA LYS A 251 20.85 -12.43 -18.11
C LYS A 251 19.95 -11.26 -17.80
N GLN A 252 19.39 -10.69 -18.86
CA GLN A 252 18.33 -9.68 -18.82
C GLN A 252 17.16 -10.19 -17.96
N TRP A 253 16.59 -9.33 -17.13
CA TRP A 253 15.52 -9.75 -16.19
C TRP A 253 14.15 -9.90 -16.86
N ARG A 254 14.01 -9.41 -18.08
CA ARG A 254 12.90 -9.62 -19.03
C ARG A 254 13.45 -9.45 -20.44
N GLU A 255 12.86 -10.13 -21.41
CA GLU A 255 13.19 -9.95 -22.82
C GLU A 255 12.99 -8.47 -23.22
N PRO A 256 14.04 -7.76 -23.65
CA PRO A 256 13.95 -6.39 -24.08
C PRO A 256 13.37 -6.32 -25.51
N PRO A 257 12.78 -5.18 -25.90
CA PRO A 257 12.54 -4.92 -27.30
C PRO A 257 13.87 -4.91 -28.07
N GLN A 258 13.81 -5.23 -29.35
CA GLN A 258 14.98 -5.09 -30.23
C GLN A 258 15.34 -3.60 -30.39
N TRP A 259 16.57 -3.24 -30.06
CA TRP A 259 17.07 -1.86 -30.09
C TRP A 259 17.62 -1.50 -31.47
N SER A 260 16.74 -1.40 -32.46
CA SER A 260 17.13 -1.06 -33.83
C SER A 260 16.16 -0.06 -34.46
N GLU A 261 16.63 0.66 -35.48
CA GLU A 261 15.77 1.54 -36.27
C GLU A 261 14.64 0.75 -36.96
N GLN A 262 14.93 -0.48 -37.42
CA GLN A 262 13.91 -1.35 -37.99
C GLN A 262 12.80 -1.67 -36.97
N SER A 263 13.17 -2.02 -35.74
CA SER A 263 12.22 -2.34 -34.67
C SER A 263 11.41 -1.10 -34.25
N PHE A 264 12.04 0.07 -34.22
CA PHE A 264 11.34 1.33 -34.02
C PHE A 264 10.29 1.59 -35.11
N GLN A 265 10.66 1.43 -36.39
CA GLN A 265 9.73 1.63 -37.51
C GLN A 265 8.59 0.60 -37.47
N GLN A 266 8.87 -0.67 -37.16
CA GLN A 266 7.84 -1.71 -37.00
C GLN A 266 6.83 -1.36 -35.89
N LEU A 267 7.32 -0.93 -34.72
CA LEU A 267 6.45 -0.51 -33.62
C LEU A 267 5.64 0.74 -33.97
N LYS A 268 6.28 1.73 -34.61
CA LYS A 268 5.64 2.97 -35.03
C LYS A 268 4.56 2.71 -36.07
N ASP A 269 4.82 1.84 -37.04
CA ASP A 269 3.86 1.41 -38.06
C ASP A 269 2.68 0.66 -37.45
N PHE A 270 2.93 -0.26 -36.51
CA PHE A 270 1.87 -0.97 -35.80
C PHE A 270 0.93 0.02 -35.10
N VAL A 271 1.47 0.90 -34.27
CA VAL A 271 0.68 1.90 -33.53
C VAL A 271 0.01 2.90 -34.49
N SER A 272 0.65 3.23 -35.62
CA SER A 272 0.08 4.13 -36.62
C SER A 272 -1.08 3.52 -37.39
N ARG A 273 -1.04 2.21 -37.66
CA ARG A 273 -2.02 1.51 -38.51
C ARG A 273 -3.07 0.77 -37.71
N TYR A 274 -2.94 0.77 -36.39
CA TYR A 274 -3.94 0.24 -35.47
C TYR A 274 -5.35 0.73 -35.85
N LYS A 275 -6.29 -0.19 -35.87
CA LYS A 275 -7.71 0.07 -36.06
C LYS A 275 -8.48 -0.80 -35.06
N PRO A 276 -9.43 -0.23 -34.29
CA PRO A 276 -10.30 -1.01 -33.42
C PRO A 276 -11.07 -2.07 -34.20
N LEU A 277 -11.56 -3.08 -33.47
CA LEU A 277 -12.37 -4.17 -34.03
C LEU A 277 -13.52 -3.59 -34.89
N PRO A 278 -13.59 -3.90 -36.21
CA PRO A 278 -14.58 -3.30 -37.11
C PRO A 278 -16.03 -3.54 -36.69
N ASP A 279 -16.29 -4.71 -36.09
CA ASP A 279 -17.63 -5.16 -35.70
C ASP A 279 -18.23 -4.31 -34.57
N MET A 280 -17.38 -3.72 -33.73
CA MET A 280 -17.81 -2.81 -32.65
C MET A 280 -18.26 -1.44 -33.17
N LYS A 281 -18.02 -1.12 -34.45
CA LYS A 281 -18.39 0.15 -35.09
C LYS A 281 -17.87 1.40 -34.36
N ILE A 282 -16.76 1.26 -33.62
CA ILE A 282 -16.05 2.39 -33.02
C ILE A 282 -14.89 2.82 -33.92
N SER A 283 -14.66 4.13 -33.96
CA SER A 283 -13.60 4.74 -34.77
C SER A 283 -12.26 4.80 -34.04
N GLU A 284 -12.29 4.89 -32.71
CA GLU A 284 -11.12 5.11 -31.86
C GLU A 284 -11.31 4.42 -30.50
N VAL A 285 -10.26 3.85 -29.91
CA VAL A 285 -10.30 3.42 -28.49
C VAL A 285 -9.88 4.55 -27.55
N ASN A 286 -10.44 4.58 -26.35
CA ASN A 286 -10.08 5.55 -25.30
C ASN A 286 -9.21 4.86 -24.24
N ILE A 287 -7.98 5.34 -24.09
CA ILE A 287 -7.02 4.87 -23.08
C ILE A 287 -6.91 5.92 -21.99
N LEU A 288 -7.27 5.57 -20.77
CA LEU A 288 -7.22 6.47 -19.63
C LEU A 288 -5.86 6.43 -18.92
N LEU A 289 -5.28 7.60 -18.64
CA LEU A 289 -4.04 7.73 -17.86
C LEU A 289 -4.39 8.16 -16.44
N VAL A 290 -4.14 7.30 -15.44
CA VAL A 290 -4.44 7.57 -14.02
C VAL A 290 -3.18 7.44 -13.18
N GLY A 291 -2.96 8.31 -12.20
CA GLY A 291 -1.77 8.24 -11.35
C GLY A 291 -1.55 9.48 -10.50
N GLN A 292 -0.59 9.41 -9.58
CA GLN A 292 -0.20 10.52 -8.69
C GLN A 292 0.21 11.80 -9.46
N ILE A 293 0.23 12.95 -8.77
CA ILE A 293 0.85 14.16 -9.34
C ILE A 293 2.30 13.86 -9.72
N ASN A 294 2.79 14.51 -10.77
CA ASN A 294 4.16 14.40 -11.25
C ASN A 294 4.56 12.98 -11.72
N ALA A 295 3.64 12.01 -11.81
CA ALA A 295 3.93 10.67 -12.34
C ALA A 295 4.32 10.66 -13.83
N GLY A 296 4.04 11.74 -14.57
CA GLY A 296 4.38 11.84 -15.99
C GLY A 296 3.26 11.44 -16.95
N LYS A 297 1.98 11.56 -16.55
CA LYS A 297 0.82 11.31 -17.43
C LYS A 297 0.81 12.22 -18.67
N SER A 298 0.80 13.52 -18.45
CA SER A 298 0.86 14.53 -19.52
C SER A 298 2.18 14.46 -20.31
N SER A 299 3.29 14.14 -19.64
CA SER A 299 4.60 13.91 -20.28
C SER A 299 4.58 12.70 -21.21
N PHE A 300 3.85 11.64 -20.87
CA PHE A 300 3.70 10.47 -21.72
C PHE A 300 2.91 10.80 -22.99
N PHE A 301 1.81 11.55 -22.88
CA PHE A 301 1.11 12.07 -24.05
C PHE A 301 2.05 12.88 -24.95
N ASN A 302 2.81 13.81 -24.37
CA ASN A 302 3.78 14.63 -25.13
C ASN A 302 4.82 13.75 -25.82
N THR A 303 5.30 12.69 -25.15
CA THR A 303 6.26 11.73 -25.70
C THR A 303 5.72 11.04 -26.95
N LEU A 304 4.50 10.49 -26.89
CA LEU A 304 3.87 9.88 -28.07
C LEU A 304 3.56 10.90 -29.16
N ASN A 305 3.04 12.07 -28.77
CA ASN A 305 2.77 13.15 -29.73
C ASN A 305 4.06 13.56 -30.47
N SER A 306 5.19 13.61 -29.79
CA SER A 306 6.50 13.89 -30.40
C SER A 306 6.93 12.83 -31.41
N ILE A 307 6.73 11.55 -31.10
CA ILE A 307 7.09 10.43 -31.99
C ILE A 307 6.35 10.51 -33.34
N PHE A 308 5.04 10.80 -33.31
CA PHE A 308 4.20 10.88 -34.52
C PHE A 308 4.27 12.24 -35.22
N ARG A 309 4.69 13.29 -34.50
CA ARG A 309 4.98 14.61 -35.06
C ARG A 309 6.37 14.68 -35.70
N GLY A 310 7.32 13.86 -35.25
CA GLY A 310 8.71 13.87 -35.69
C GLY A 310 9.59 14.93 -35.01
N GLU A 311 9.07 15.64 -34.00
CA GLU A 311 9.81 16.67 -33.25
C GLU A 311 9.31 16.75 -31.80
N ILE A 312 10.15 17.22 -30.88
CA ILE A 312 9.78 17.42 -29.48
C ILE A 312 8.60 18.40 -29.38
N SER A 313 7.62 18.07 -28.54
CA SER A 313 6.33 18.74 -28.46
C SER A 313 5.86 18.82 -27.01
N ALA A 314 5.25 19.94 -26.63
CA ALA A 314 4.70 20.18 -25.30
C ALA A 314 3.24 20.66 -25.41
N ARG A 315 2.35 19.81 -25.95
CA ARG A 315 0.94 20.18 -26.18
C ARG A 315 0.08 19.99 -24.92
N ALA A 316 0.38 19.00 -24.09
CA ALA A 316 -0.14 18.94 -22.73
C ALA A 316 0.78 19.72 -21.80
N CYS A 317 0.20 20.45 -20.84
CA CYS A 317 0.98 21.14 -19.81
C CYS A 317 1.63 20.08 -18.91
N ALA A 318 2.97 20.00 -18.95
CA ALA A 318 3.74 19.07 -18.15
C ALA A 318 4.84 19.86 -17.41
N GLY A 319 5.07 19.50 -16.15
CA GLY A 319 6.02 20.19 -15.28
C GLY A 319 5.95 19.64 -13.85
N SER A 320 6.82 20.14 -12.97
CA SER A 320 6.80 19.80 -11.55
C SER A 320 6.09 20.91 -10.77
N SER A 321 5.08 20.53 -10.00
CA SER A 321 4.31 21.44 -9.14
C SER A 321 3.90 20.74 -7.85
N GLN A 322 3.62 21.53 -6.80
CA GLN A 322 3.07 21.02 -5.53
C GLN A 322 1.64 20.49 -5.69
N HIS A 323 0.87 21.04 -6.64
CA HIS A 323 -0.48 20.60 -7.01
C HIS A 323 -0.52 20.21 -8.50
N SER A 324 -1.50 19.37 -8.87
CA SER A 324 -1.68 18.89 -10.25
C SER A 324 -1.89 20.06 -11.20
N LEU A 325 -0.99 20.14 -12.19
CA LEU A 325 -1.05 21.08 -13.31
C LEU A 325 -2.24 20.79 -14.23
N THR A 326 -2.58 19.52 -14.40
CA THR A 326 -3.80 19.10 -15.09
C THR A 326 -4.96 19.25 -14.11
N THR A 327 -5.82 20.23 -14.33
CA THR A 327 -7.05 20.46 -13.54
C THR A 327 -8.28 19.83 -14.17
N ASP A 328 -8.24 19.64 -15.50
CA ASP A 328 -9.37 19.23 -16.32
C ASP A 328 -9.09 17.86 -16.94
N LEU A 329 -10.13 17.07 -17.18
CA LEU A 329 -10.03 15.87 -18.03
C LEU A 329 -9.70 16.30 -19.46
N ARG A 330 -8.62 15.79 -20.03
CA ARG A 330 -8.21 16.09 -21.41
C ARG A 330 -8.18 14.83 -22.26
N LYS A 331 -9.00 14.76 -23.31
CA LYS A 331 -9.03 13.65 -24.29
C LYS A 331 -8.21 14.05 -25.51
N TYR A 332 -6.95 13.66 -25.55
CA TYR A 332 -6.04 14.04 -26.63
C TYR A 332 -6.07 13.07 -27.80
N ARG A 333 -6.25 13.62 -29.00
CA ARG A 333 -5.95 12.96 -30.27
C ARG A 333 -4.52 13.26 -30.71
N ILE A 334 -3.82 12.25 -31.20
CA ILE A 334 -2.47 12.36 -31.75
C ILE A 334 -2.56 12.41 -33.27
N ARG A 335 -2.01 13.46 -33.87
CA ARG A 335 -1.95 13.61 -35.33
C ARG A 335 -0.70 12.92 -35.86
N ASN A 336 -0.86 12.07 -36.86
CA ASN A 336 0.27 11.51 -37.59
C ASN A 336 0.60 12.42 -38.78
N ARG A 337 1.80 13.02 -38.78
CA ARG A 337 2.23 13.89 -39.88
C ARG A 337 2.42 13.15 -41.20
N ALA A 338 2.80 11.86 -41.17
CA ALA A 338 3.06 11.08 -42.38
C ALA A 338 1.78 10.81 -43.18
N THR A 339 0.65 10.60 -42.49
CA THR A 339 -0.65 10.29 -43.12
C THR A 339 -1.60 11.48 -43.15
N SER A 340 -1.23 12.61 -42.51
CA SER A 340 -2.07 13.78 -42.25
C SER A 340 -3.36 13.53 -41.46
N GLY A 341 -3.60 12.29 -41.01
CA GLY A 341 -4.73 11.86 -40.20
C GLY A 341 -4.44 11.81 -38.70
N TYR A 342 -5.41 11.30 -37.94
CA TYR A 342 -5.29 11.02 -36.51
C TYR A 342 -5.11 9.52 -36.27
N LEU A 343 -4.44 9.17 -35.18
CA LEU A 343 -4.39 7.78 -34.72
C LEU A 343 -5.77 7.35 -34.22
N ASN A 344 -6.08 6.06 -34.36
CA ASN A 344 -7.36 5.47 -33.95
C ASN A 344 -7.44 5.18 -32.44
N PHE A 345 -6.81 6.02 -31.62
CA PHE A 345 -6.96 5.99 -30.17
C PHE A 345 -6.81 7.38 -29.57
N ARG A 346 -7.39 7.58 -28.38
CA ARG A 346 -7.26 8.79 -27.57
C ARG A 346 -6.55 8.48 -26.28
N LEU A 347 -5.69 9.41 -25.84
CA LEU A 347 -5.16 9.41 -24.48
C LEU A 347 -5.97 10.37 -23.63
N CYS A 348 -6.68 9.83 -22.65
CA CYS A 348 -7.47 10.58 -21.69
C CYS A 348 -6.58 10.88 -20.47
N ASP A 349 -6.04 12.09 -20.41
CA ASP A 349 -5.19 12.57 -19.32
C ASP A 349 -6.05 13.14 -18.19
N THR A 350 -5.83 12.67 -16.96
CA THR A 350 -6.59 13.10 -15.78
C THR A 350 -5.76 13.99 -14.86
N ARG A 351 -6.44 14.73 -13.99
CA ARG A 351 -5.81 15.31 -12.80
C ARG A 351 -5.06 14.23 -12.00
N GLY A 352 -3.92 14.61 -11.42
CA GLY A 352 -3.17 13.74 -10.52
C GLY A 352 -3.96 13.39 -9.26
N LEU A 353 -3.80 12.16 -8.79
CA LEU A 353 -4.38 11.75 -7.50
C LEU A 353 -3.60 12.42 -6.35
N GLU A 354 -4.33 13.13 -5.49
CA GLU A 354 -3.83 13.93 -4.36
C GLU A 354 -4.52 13.53 -3.05
N GLU A 355 -3.99 13.97 -1.90
CA GLU A 355 -4.61 13.74 -0.58
C GLU A 355 -5.85 14.60 -0.36
N GLU A 356 -5.77 15.91 -0.63
CA GLU A 356 -6.82 16.89 -0.26
C GLU A 356 -7.76 17.29 -1.41
N MET A 357 -7.32 17.21 -2.68
CA MET A 357 -8.07 17.68 -3.85
C MET A 357 -8.26 16.60 -4.94
N SER A 358 -8.73 15.42 -4.53
CA SER A 358 -8.87 14.27 -5.43
C SER A 358 -10.23 14.14 -6.10
N MET A 359 -10.23 13.52 -7.28
CA MET A 359 -11.43 12.99 -7.94
C MET A 359 -12.27 12.13 -6.99
N HIS A 360 -13.57 12.41 -6.92
CA HIS A 360 -14.52 11.66 -6.09
C HIS A 360 -14.71 10.23 -6.64
N LEU A 361 -15.01 9.25 -5.78
CA LEU A 361 -15.16 7.84 -6.21
C LEU A 361 -16.24 7.68 -7.28
N GLN A 362 -17.37 8.37 -7.12
CA GLN A 362 -18.45 8.36 -8.12
C GLN A 362 -18.01 8.91 -9.48
N ASP A 363 -17.12 9.91 -9.50
CA ASP A 363 -16.59 10.47 -10.75
C ASP A 363 -15.68 9.48 -11.47
N MET A 364 -15.01 8.57 -10.73
CA MET A 364 -14.21 7.50 -11.32
C MET A 364 -15.08 6.55 -12.13
N ALA A 365 -16.24 6.16 -11.59
CA ALA A 365 -17.21 5.33 -12.30
C ALA A 365 -17.75 6.06 -13.55
N LEU A 366 -18.22 7.31 -13.38
CA LEU A 366 -18.70 8.13 -14.50
C LEU A 366 -17.65 8.32 -15.59
N LEU A 367 -16.39 8.48 -15.21
CA LEU A 367 -15.25 8.59 -16.13
C LEU A 367 -15.06 7.31 -16.95
N LEU A 368 -15.04 6.15 -16.29
CA LEU A 368 -14.89 4.84 -16.95
C LEU A 368 -16.05 4.56 -17.91
N ASP A 369 -17.26 4.92 -17.51
CA ASP A 369 -18.50 4.69 -18.25
C ASP A 369 -18.74 5.72 -19.37
N GLY A 370 -17.82 6.69 -19.56
CA GLY A 370 -17.88 7.65 -20.66
C GLY A 370 -18.78 8.86 -20.41
N HIS A 371 -19.30 9.02 -19.19
CA HIS A 371 -20.18 10.13 -18.82
C HIS A 371 -19.46 11.48 -18.70
N LEU A 372 -18.13 11.55 -18.75
CA LEU A 372 -17.39 12.82 -18.65
C LEU A 372 -16.78 13.23 -20.00
N SER A 373 -17.09 14.43 -20.48
CA SER A 373 -16.60 14.97 -21.75
C SER A 373 -15.15 15.47 -21.68
N ASP A 374 -14.53 15.76 -22.84
CA ASP A 374 -13.29 16.55 -22.85
C ASP A 374 -13.51 17.89 -22.12
N GLN A 375 -12.48 18.35 -21.42
CA GLN A 375 -12.48 19.58 -20.60
C GLN A 375 -13.39 19.57 -19.38
N TYR A 376 -13.90 18.41 -18.97
CA TYR A 376 -14.62 18.29 -17.71
C TYR A 376 -13.72 18.68 -16.54
N LYS A 377 -14.21 19.57 -15.66
CA LYS A 377 -13.49 20.05 -14.49
C LYS A 377 -13.94 19.28 -13.26
N PHE A 378 -13.03 18.54 -12.66
CA PHE A 378 -13.32 17.81 -11.43
C PHE A 378 -13.55 18.79 -10.27
N ASN A 379 -14.63 18.57 -9.52
CA ASN A 379 -14.88 19.29 -8.28
C ASN A 379 -14.43 18.41 -7.10
N PRO A 380 -13.41 18.82 -6.33
CA PRO A 380 -12.96 18.03 -5.18
C PRO A 380 -13.99 17.95 -4.04
N MET A 381 -14.96 18.87 -4.00
CA MET A 381 -15.93 18.97 -2.91
C MET A 381 -17.25 18.27 -3.20
N ALA A 382 -17.54 17.91 -4.45
CA ALA A 382 -18.79 17.27 -4.85
C ALA A 382 -18.58 16.41 -6.09
N HIS A 383 -19.31 15.28 -6.17
CA HIS A 383 -19.33 14.46 -7.37
C HIS A 383 -20.15 15.09 -8.49
N ALA A 384 -19.85 14.69 -9.73
CA ALA A 384 -20.55 15.07 -10.92
C ALA A 384 -22.02 14.63 -10.88
N THR A 385 -22.91 15.55 -11.20
CA THR A 385 -24.35 15.33 -11.32
C THR A 385 -24.80 15.52 -12.77
N GLN A 386 -25.97 14.99 -13.11
CA GLN A 386 -26.57 15.13 -14.44
C GLN A 386 -26.79 16.59 -14.89
N ARG A 387 -26.70 17.56 -13.97
CA ARG A 387 -26.87 18.99 -14.26
C ARG A 387 -25.55 19.72 -14.52
N ASP A 388 -24.42 19.07 -14.28
CA ASP A 388 -23.11 19.68 -14.41
C ASP A 388 -22.68 19.78 -15.88
N LEU A 389 -22.04 20.89 -16.22
CA LEU A 389 -21.49 21.12 -17.54
C LEU A 389 -20.41 20.08 -17.87
N GLY A 390 -20.56 19.41 -19.01
CA GLY A 390 -19.63 18.36 -19.47
C GLY A 390 -19.99 16.94 -19.04
N VAL A 391 -21.13 16.74 -18.34
CA VAL A 391 -21.69 15.40 -18.09
C VAL A 391 -22.53 14.95 -19.27
N VAL A 392 -22.19 13.80 -19.84
CA VAL A 392 -22.89 13.10 -20.92
C VAL A 392 -23.92 12.17 -20.29
N LEU A 393 -25.21 12.40 -20.56
CA LEU A 393 -26.29 11.62 -19.93
C LEU A 393 -26.33 10.16 -20.42
N ASN A 394 -26.20 9.96 -21.73
CA ASN A 394 -26.30 8.65 -22.38
C ASN A 394 -25.04 8.42 -23.23
N PRO A 395 -23.93 8.00 -22.61
CA PRO A 395 -22.69 7.72 -23.33
C PRO A 395 -22.88 6.49 -24.24
N THR A 396 -22.30 6.57 -25.42
CA THR A 396 -22.21 5.43 -26.34
C THR A 396 -21.01 4.56 -25.98
N PHE A 397 -20.90 3.37 -26.56
CA PHE A 397 -19.72 2.53 -26.37
C PHE A 397 -18.42 3.25 -26.79
N GLN A 398 -18.46 4.09 -27.83
CA GLN A 398 -17.35 4.94 -28.27
C GLN A 398 -16.88 5.95 -27.20
N ASP A 399 -17.72 6.31 -26.24
CA ASP A 399 -17.39 7.28 -25.18
C ASP A 399 -16.72 6.62 -23.97
N LYS A 400 -16.92 5.31 -23.79
CA LYS A 400 -16.37 4.53 -22.67
C LYS A 400 -14.86 4.42 -22.70
N ILE A 401 -14.25 4.10 -21.56
CA ILE A 401 -12.84 3.75 -21.48
C ILE A 401 -12.66 2.28 -21.86
N HIS A 402 -11.67 2.02 -22.71
CA HIS A 402 -11.40 0.69 -23.28
C HIS A 402 -10.14 0.05 -22.68
N CYS A 403 -9.25 0.85 -22.10
CA CYS A 403 -8.10 0.38 -21.33
C CYS A 403 -7.64 1.49 -20.38
N VAL A 404 -7.05 1.14 -19.24
CA VAL A 404 -6.43 2.12 -18.32
C VAL A 404 -4.95 1.84 -18.16
N ALA A 405 -4.14 2.89 -18.21
CA ALA A 405 -2.74 2.85 -17.83
C ALA A 405 -2.55 3.60 -16.50
N PHE A 406 -2.17 2.85 -15.46
CA PHE A 406 -1.70 3.42 -14.22
C PHE A 406 -0.29 3.97 -14.41
N VAL A 407 -0.15 5.28 -14.43
CA VAL A 407 1.14 5.97 -14.58
C VAL A 407 1.74 6.17 -13.20
N VAL A 408 2.87 5.51 -12.96
CA VAL A 408 3.51 5.45 -11.64
C VAL A 408 4.95 5.92 -11.75
N ASP A 409 5.37 6.75 -10.79
CA ASP A 409 6.74 7.26 -10.72
C ASP A 409 7.66 6.21 -10.07
N GLY A 410 8.58 5.65 -10.86
CA GLY A 410 9.52 4.65 -10.40
C GLY A 410 10.50 5.16 -9.34
N SER A 411 10.81 6.45 -9.29
CA SER A 411 11.75 7.01 -8.29
C SER A 411 11.11 7.25 -6.93
N SER A 412 9.78 7.20 -6.84
CA SER A 412 9.03 7.36 -5.59
C SER A 412 8.07 6.19 -5.32
N ILE A 413 8.25 5.05 -6.00
CA ILE A 413 7.39 3.86 -5.85
C ILE A 413 7.36 3.32 -4.42
N ASP A 414 8.48 3.41 -3.70
CA ASP A 414 8.59 2.97 -2.30
C ASP A 414 7.87 3.93 -1.31
N VAL A 415 7.42 5.10 -1.78
CA VAL A 415 6.82 6.19 -0.98
C VAL A 415 5.38 6.49 -1.42
N ILE A 416 4.72 5.60 -2.16
CA ILE A 416 3.31 5.81 -2.50
C ILE A 416 2.51 5.83 -1.19
N LYS A 417 2.01 7.01 -0.84
CA LYS A 417 1.25 7.25 0.39
C LYS A 417 0.01 6.36 0.41
N GLY A 418 -0.34 5.84 1.59
CA GLY A 418 -1.45 4.89 1.77
C GLY A 418 -2.77 5.34 1.13
N ASN A 419 -3.10 6.63 1.21
CA ASN A 419 -4.32 7.19 0.62
C ASN A 419 -4.33 7.15 -0.92
N VAL A 420 -3.17 7.31 -1.57
CA VAL A 420 -3.05 7.21 -3.03
C VAL A 420 -3.15 5.74 -3.46
N SER A 421 -2.49 4.83 -2.74
CA SER A 421 -2.59 3.39 -2.97
C SER A 421 -4.04 2.90 -2.85
N GLN A 422 -4.77 3.33 -1.81
CA GLN A 422 -6.19 3.00 -1.64
C GLN A 422 -7.05 3.47 -2.82
N LYS A 423 -6.81 4.68 -3.34
CA LYS A 423 -7.55 5.20 -4.50
C LYS A 423 -7.23 4.42 -5.78
N LEU A 424 -5.96 4.06 -6.00
CA LEU A 424 -5.55 3.22 -7.12
C LEU A 424 -6.21 1.83 -7.04
N MET A 425 -6.25 1.24 -5.84
CA MET A 425 -6.95 -0.03 -5.61
C MET A 425 -8.45 0.07 -5.84
N HIS A 426 -9.10 1.17 -5.41
CA HIS A 426 -10.52 1.37 -5.67
C HIS A 426 -10.80 1.54 -7.17
N PHE A 427 -9.97 2.32 -7.87
CA PHE A 427 -10.05 2.47 -9.32
C PHE A 427 -9.94 1.11 -10.01
N ARG A 428 -8.98 0.30 -9.58
CA ARG A 428 -8.81 -1.07 -10.06
C ARG A 428 -10.05 -1.94 -9.80
N SER A 429 -10.67 -1.86 -8.63
CA SER A 429 -11.91 -2.62 -8.36
C SER A 429 -13.03 -2.25 -9.35
N LEU A 430 -13.23 -0.96 -9.62
CA LEU A 430 -14.23 -0.49 -10.60
C LEU A 430 -13.93 -0.97 -12.03
N MET A 431 -12.65 -1.09 -12.37
CA MET A 431 -12.23 -1.64 -13.65
C MET A 431 -12.49 -3.13 -13.77
N ILE A 432 -12.16 -3.91 -12.73
CA ILE A 432 -12.39 -5.36 -12.70
C ILE A 432 -13.89 -5.65 -12.84
N GLU A 433 -14.74 -4.90 -12.14
CA GLU A 433 -16.21 -5.01 -12.26
C GLU A 433 -16.70 -4.79 -13.70
N ARG A 434 -16.01 -3.94 -14.47
CA ARG A 434 -16.35 -3.62 -15.86
C ARG A 434 -15.61 -4.46 -16.90
N GLY A 435 -14.72 -5.37 -16.48
CA GLY A 435 -13.83 -6.10 -17.37
C GLY A 435 -12.79 -5.24 -18.09
N ILE A 436 -12.57 -3.99 -17.66
CA ILE A 436 -11.65 -3.09 -18.37
C ILE A 436 -10.19 -3.49 -18.07
N PRO A 437 -9.37 -3.75 -19.10
CA PRO A 437 -7.98 -4.12 -18.93
C PRO A 437 -7.17 -2.94 -18.40
N HIS A 438 -6.17 -3.26 -17.56
CA HIS A 438 -5.24 -2.27 -17.01
C HIS A 438 -3.79 -2.72 -17.12
N VAL A 439 -2.94 -1.72 -17.34
CA VAL A 439 -1.48 -1.83 -17.37
C VAL A 439 -0.86 -0.79 -16.43
N VAL A 440 0.42 -0.94 -16.12
CA VAL A 440 1.20 0.10 -15.43
C VAL A 440 2.27 0.65 -16.37
N PHE A 441 2.33 1.97 -16.48
CA PHE A 441 3.46 2.68 -17.08
C PHE A 441 4.36 3.19 -15.96
N LEU A 442 5.49 2.52 -15.78
CA LEU A 442 6.49 2.89 -14.77
C LEU A 442 7.47 3.89 -15.36
N THR A 443 7.35 5.14 -14.95
CA THR A 443 8.13 6.27 -15.47
C THR A 443 9.36 6.55 -14.61
N LYS A 444 10.26 7.43 -15.09
CA LYS A 444 11.42 7.96 -14.35
C LYS A 444 12.41 6.91 -13.84
N LEU A 445 12.55 5.79 -14.56
CA LEU A 445 13.55 4.77 -14.24
C LEU A 445 14.99 5.24 -14.45
N ASP A 446 15.18 6.27 -15.28
CA ASP A 446 16.41 7.06 -15.38
C ASP A 446 16.83 7.66 -14.03
N LYS A 447 15.88 8.13 -13.21
CA LYS A 447 16.14 8.64 -11.85
C LYS A 447 16.37 7.53 -10.83
N VAL A 448 15.93 6.31 -11.12
CA VAL A 448 16.15 5.12 -10.28
C VAL A 448 17.54 4.52 -10.47
N CYS A 449 18.08 4.58 -11.70
CA CYS A 449 19.34 3.95 -12.06
C CYS A 449 20.16 4.85 -13.01
N PRO A 450 21.34 5.34 -12.59
CA PRO A 450 22.17 6.21 -13.43
C PRO A 450 22.57 5.57 -14.78
N MET A 451 22.71 4.24 -14.82
CA MET A 451 22.97 3.51 -16.07
C MET A 451 21.85 3.70 -17.10
N VAL A 452 20.60 3.85 -16.65
CA VAL A 452 19.43 4.08 -17.50
C VAL A 452 19.34 5.53 -17.96
N ASP A 453 19.76 6.48 -17.12
CA ASP A 453 19.87 7.89 -17.50
C ASP A 453 20.87 8.07 -18.64
N GLU A 454 22.03 7.41 -18.55
CA GLU A 454 23.01 7.36 -19.64
C GLU A 454 22.52 6.60 -20.88
N ASP A 455 21.88 5.44 -20.68
CA ASP A 455 21.44 4.56 -21.76
C ASP A 455 20.19 3.77 -21.39
N VAL A 456 19.05 4.20 -21.94
CA VAL A 456 17.73 3.59 -21.74
C VAL A 456 17.69 2.08 -22.05
N ARG A 457 18.61 1.55 -22.87
CA ARG A 457 18.70 0.11 -23.18
C ARG A 457 19.04 -0.73 -21.95
N LYS A 458 19.70 -0.13 -20.96
CA LYS A 458 20.12 -0.80 -19.73
C LYS A 458 18.97 -1.03 -18.73
N ILE A 459 17.74 -0.55 -19.02
CA ILE A 459 16.55 -0.78 -18.18
C ILE A 459 16.39 -2.27 -17.85
N TYR A 460 16.53 -3.14 -18.86
CA TYR A 460 16.33 -4.60 -18.74
C TYR A 460 17.51 -5.35 -18.13
N GLN A 461 18.59 -4.64 -17.80
CA GLN A 461 19.80 -5.17 -17.16
C GLN A 461 19.91 -4.69 -15.70
N SER A 462 19.32 -3.54 -15.39
CA SER A 462 19.36 -2.95 -14.05
C SER A 462 18.48 -3.71 -13.05
N GLN A 463 19.11 -4.22 -11.99
CA GLN A 463 18.41 -4.84 -10.87
C GLN A 463 17.55 -3.85 -10.09
N ALA A 464 17.93 -2.56 -10.05
CA ALA A 464 17.11 -1.52 -9.44
C ALA A 464 15.81 -1.30 -10.23
N CYS A 465 15.88 -1.28 -11.56
CA CYS A 465 14.70 -1.21 -12.41
C CYS A 465 13.82 -2.46 -12.28
N LYS A 466 14.42 -3.66 -12.22
CA LYS A 466 13.68 -4.91 -11.95
C LYS A 466 12.89 -4.80 -10.64
N LYS A 467 13.55 -4.37 -9.56
CA LYS A 467 12.90 -4.21 -8.26
C LYS A 467 11.76 -3.19 -8.31
N ALA A 468 11.96 -2.05 -8.98
CA ALA A 468 10.91 -1.04 -9.14
C ALA A 468 9.68 -1.58 -9.90
N ILE A 469 9.90 -2.39 -10.94
CA ILE A 469 8.84 -3.10 -11.67
C ILE A 469 8.10 -4.09 -10.76
N GLU A 470 8.82 -4.85 -9.95
CA GLU A 470 8.24 -5.80 -8.98
C GLU A 470 7.41 -5.07 -7.92
N THR A 471 7.94 -3.99 -7.32
CA THR A 471 7.21 -3.18 -6.35
C THR A 471 5.94 -2.58 -6.97
N ALA A 472 6.02 -2.04 -8.19
CA ALA A 472 4.85 -1.48 -8.86
C ALA A 472 3.79 -2.55 -9.15
N ALA A 473 4.21 -3.75 -9.56
CA ALA A 473 3.30 -4.89 -9.75
C ALA A 473 2.59 -5.25 -8.45
N ASP A 474 3.32 -5.32 -7.33
CA ASP A 474 2.78 -5.71 -6.03
C ASP A 474 1.86 -4.61 -5.45
N VAL A 475 2.22 -3.33 -5.58
CA VAL A 475 1.42 -2.19 -5.09
C VAL A 475 0.11 -2.01 -5.85
N ILE A 476 0.08 -2.24 -7.16
CA ILE A 476 -1.16 -2.15 -7.96
C ILE A 476 -1.90 -3.52 -7.95
N GLY A 477 -1.17 -4.60 -7.69
CA GLY A 477 -1.64 -5.98 -7.64
C GLY A 477 -1.89 -6.61 -9.01
N ILE A 478 -1.06 -6.30 -10.00
CA ILE A 478 -1.16 -6.82 -11.38
C ILE A 478 0.00 -7.76 -11.75
N PRO A 479 -0.14 -8.59 -12.80
CA PRO A 479 0.97 -9.39 -13.28
C PRO A 479 2.18 -8.53 -13.65
N ARG A 480 3.39 -8.97 -13.30
CA ARG A 480 4.65 -8.27 -13.62
C ARG A 480 4.77 -7.99 -15.12
N GLY A 481 4.26 -8.88 -15.97
CA GLY A 481 4.22 -8.72 -17.43
C GLY A 481 3.41 -7.51 -17.91
N HIS A 482 2.48 -7.01 -17.10
CA HIS A 482 1.62 -5.86 -17.41
C HIS A 482 2.19 -4.53 -16.89
N VAL A 483 3.40 -4.56 -16.32
CA VAL A 483 4.14 -3.36 -15.91
C VAL A 483 5.19 -3.04 -16.97
N PHE A 484 5.02 -1.92 -17.67
CA PHE A 484 5.89 -1.49 -18.76
C PHE A 484 6.79 -0.33 -18.33
N PRO A 485 8.12 -0.46 -18.47
CA PRO A 485 9.02 0.67 -18.26
C PRO A 485 8.85 1.69 -19.38
N VAL A 486 8.73 2.96 -19.02
CA VAL A 486 8.58 4.07 -19.97
C VAL A 486 9.55 5.19 -19.58
N LYS A 487 10.27 5.73 -20.57
CA LYS A 487 11.03 6.97 -20.43
C LYS A 487 10.33 8.05 -21.24
N ASN A 488 9.97 9.15 -20.58
CA ASN A 488 9.38 10.31 -21.25
C ASN A 488 10.49 11.24 -21.73
N TYR A 489 10.23 11.99 -22.81
CA TYR A 489 11.10 13.10 -23.18
C TYR A 489 10.97 14.23 -22.14
N GLU A 490 12.08 14.60 -21.51
CA GLU A 490 12.15 15.64 -20.46
C GLU A 490 13.29 16.63 -20.75
N GLN A 491 14.51 16.11 -20.90
CA GLN A 491 15.72 16.90 -21.14
C GLN A 491 16.18 16.88 -22.61
N GLU A 492 15.67 15.94 -23.40
CA GLU A 492 16.06 15.76 -24.78
C GLU A 492 15.46 16.84 -25.68
N THR A 493 16.30 17.44 -26.52
CA THR A 493 15.89 18.39 -27.55
C THR A 493 15.59 17.74 -28.89
N GLN A 494 15.94 16.46 -29.05
CA GLN A 494 15.76 15.66 -30.26
C GLN A 494 15.20 14.28 -29.92
N LEU A 495 14.48 13.68 -30.88
CA LEU A 495 13.98 12.31 -30.73
C LEU A 495 15.13 11.32 -30.67
N GLN A 496 15.05 10.38 -29.73
CA GLN A 496 15.98 9.28 -29.56
C GLN A 496 15.24 7.96 -29.82
N THR A 497 15.76 7.16 -30.77
CA THR A 497 15.13 5.90 -31.20
C THR A 497 14.81 4.98 -30.02
N ASN A 498 15.74 4.82 -29.06
CA ASN A 498 15.55 3.90 -27.93
C ASN A 498 14.48 4.38 -26.93
N VAL A 499 14.36 5.69 -26.70
CA VAL A 499 13.29 6.26 -25.87
C VAL A 499 11.93 6.04 -26.54
N SER A 500 11.87 6.19 -27.86
CA SER A 500 10.66 5.92 -28.63
C SER A 500 10.28 4.45 -28.66
N ILE A 501 11.25 3.53 -28.74
CA ILE A 501 11.00 2.07 -28.68
C ILE A 501 10.29 1.70 -27.39
N VAL A 502 10.74 2.18 -26.22
CA VAL A 502 10.09 1.81 -24.93
C VAL A 502 8.66 2.35 -24.83
N ALA A 503 8.42 3.59 -25.26
CA ALA A 503 7.08 4.19 -25.25
C ALA A 503 6.13 3.47 -26.23
N LEU A 504 6.59 3.16 -27.44
CA LEU A 504 5.78 2.44 -28.43
C LEU A 504 5.55 0.98 -28.06
N THR A 505 6.49 0.33 -27.38
CA THR A 505 6.32 -1.04 -26.87
C THR A 505 5.18 -1.10 -25.85
N ALA A 506 5.16 -0.15 -24.90
CA ALA A 506 4.07 -0.04 -23.93
C ALA A 506 2.72 0.21 -24.62
N MET A 507 2.69 1.11 -25.60
CA MET A 507 1.46 1.39 -26.36
C MET A 507 0.97 0.22 -27.20
N ARG A 508 1.86 -0.51 -27.86
CA ARG A 508 1.50 -1.72 -28.61
C ARG A 508 0.74 -2.69 -27.71
N GLN A 509 1.27 -2.99 -26.53
CA GLN A 509 0.61 -3.92 -25.61
C GLN A 509 -0.70 -3.38 -25.05
N THR A 510 -0.77 -2.07 -24.78
CA THR A 510 -2.00 -1.40 -24.33
C THR A 510 -3.11 -1.47 -25.37
N LEU A 511 -2.78 -1.30 -26.66
CA LEU A 511 -3.73 -1.41 -27.76
C LEU A 511 -4.21 -2.85 -27.96
N VAL A 512 -3.30 -3.83 -27.85
CA VAL A 512 -3.68 -5.26 -27.89
C VAL A 512 -4.67 -5.58 -26.77
N PHE A 513 -4.42 -5.14 -25.53
CA PHE A 513 -5.37 -5.37 -24.45
C PHE A 513 -6.69 -4.65 -24.65
N ALA A 514 -6.68 -3.46 -25.25
CA ALA A 514 -7.92 -2.79 -25.62
C ALA A 514 -8.72 -3.63 -26.62
N ASP A 515 -8.07 -4.27 -27.60
CA ASP A 515 -8.74 -5.18 -28.54
C ASP A 515 -9.32 -6.42 -27.84
N ASP A 516 -8.58 -7.04 -26.91
CA ASP A 516 -9.11 -8.17 -26.10
C ASP A 516 -10.43 -7.78 -25.42
N TYR A 517 -10.51 -6.57 -24.85
CA TYR A 517 -11.75 -6.05 -24.26
C TYR A 517 -12.85 -5.81 -25.31
N LEU A 518 -12.51 -5.33 -26.50
CA LEU A 518 -13.50 -5.15 -27.58
C LEU A 518 -14.09 -6.48 -28.03
N GLU A 519 -13.26 -7.52 -28.13
CA GLU A 519 -13.68 -8.89 -28.48
C GLU A 519 -14.62 -9.44 -27.39
N ASP A 520 -14.23 -9.38 -26.12
CA ASP A 520 -15.09 -9.82 -25.00
C ASP A 520 -16.46 -9.11 -25.00
N GLN A 521 -16.47 -7.79 -25.25
CA GLN A 521 -17.72 -7.01 -25.30
C GLN A 521 -18.57 -7.34 -26.53
N TYR A 522 -17.96 -7.71 -27.65
CA TYR A 522 -18.67 -8.14 -28.84
C TYR A 522 -19.35 -9.49 -28.61
N GLU A 523 -18.63 -10.46 -28.03
CA GLU A 523 -19.18 -11.79 -27.71
C GLU A 523 -20.38 -11.68 -26.77
N LEU A 524 -20.26 -10.89 -25.70
CA LEU A 524 -21.35 -10.63 -24.76
C LEU A 524 -22.59 -9.98 -25.40
N GLN A 525 -22.41 -9.16 -26.45
CA GLN A 525 -23.53 -8.57 -27.19
C GLN A 525 -24.16 -9.54 -28.19
N SER A 526 -23.38 -10.51 -28.69
CA SER A 526 -23.86 -11.51 -29.65
C SER A 526 -24.65 -12.66 -29.02
N ASP A 527 -24.41 -12.93 -27.73
CA ASP A 527 -25.12 -13.94 -26.94
C ASP A 527 -26.44 -13.43 -26.32
N GLN A 528 -26.75 -12.14 -26.45
CA GLN A 528 -27.99 -11.49 -26.01
C GLN A 528 -28.96 -11.28 -27.17
#